data_AF-A0A836HP63-F1
#
_entry.id   AF-A0A836HP63-F1
#
_cell.length_a   1.000
_cell.length_b   1.000
_cell.length_c   1.000
_cell.angle_alpha   90.00
_cell.angle_beta   90.00
_cell.angle_gamma   90.00
#
_symmetry.space_group_name_H-M   'P 1'
#
loop_
_entity.id
_entity.type
_entity.pdbx_description
1 polymer ?
#
loop_
_entity_poly.entity_id
_entity_poly.type
_entity_poly.pdbx_seq_one_letter_code
_entity_poly.pdbx_strand_id
1 'polypeptide(L)'
;MAMPLAASGKTAKEDSALFFAVTRSFSLPGVSSHYAAPHAFGQLMRSRLRQRNRFNHDHHDTFVYIERSKNANVVAYTANLVDAATNEKVGSGIGRQCVLRSDDPVHAYFVNLEPSYVEDRRRKGIEYDCDDLNMLERTLAYGFSATPVNTEDILQYWGRHTPEAFAALQAEWKAGGSVGLLGEGQGSTGDETAAPLSAIALTVESAGAALKTWWAPFHPYISHFVAAPTYPTLILCLPPVAKLVGSSRCSSVAASAEQIPTALKSGRAADTMQEKPPAVDTTNVTYGSHTEPAEATATSGVLSDEDTVVATIALIGGELSVLEKVYVKSIEPKRFYNLPKVEYIEAFGVSLATGEPTYERKAN
;
A
#
# COMPACT_ATOMS: atom_id res chain seq x y z
N MET A 1 11.72 -9.05 -23.03
CA MET A 1 10.92 -10.25 -22.69
C MET A 1 9.98 -9.84 -21.58
N ALA A 2 8.71 -9.59 -21.88
CA ALA A 2 7.70 -9.27 -20.87
C ALA A 2 7.41 -10.54 -20.07
N MET A 3 7.58 -10.50 -18.75
CA MET A 3 7.09 -11.58 -17.90
C MET A 3 5.64 -11.22 -17.50
N PRO A 4 4.64 -11.85 -18.15
CA PRO A 4 3.23 -11.60 -17.92
C PRO A 4 2.84 -12.18 -16.56
N LEU A 5 1.66 -11.82 -16.03
CA LEU A 5 1.07 -12.37 -14.80
C LEU A 5 1.50 -13.83 -14.54
N ALA A 6 2.50 -14.00 -13.69
CA ALA A 6 3.00 -15.29 -13.30
C ALA A 6 3.61 -15.20 -11.90
N ALA A 7 2.77 -14.92 -10.91
CA ALA A 7 2.78 -15.87 -9.82
C ALA A 7 2.36 -17.20 -10.47
N SER A 8 3.20 -18.23 -10.34
CA SER A 8 3.19 -19.51 -11.06
C SER A 8 1.85 -19.82 -11.75
N GLY A 9 1.80 -20.19 -13.03
CA GLY A 9 0.53 -20.35 -13.78
C GLY A 9 -0.59 -21.20 -13.14
N LYS A 10 -0.31 -21.86 -12.01
CA LYS A 10 -1.28 -22.44 -11.06
C LYS A 10 -2.17 -21.42 -10.34
N THR A 11 -1.76 -20.17 -10.12
CA THR A 11 -2.52 -19.15 -9.34
C THR A 11 -3.06 -18.01 -10.19
N ALA A 12 -2.70 -17.96 -11.49
CA ALA A 12 -3.09 -16.86 -12.38
C ALA A 12 -4.61 -16.64 -12.42
N LYS A 13 -5.41 -17.71 -12.26
CA LYS A 13 -6.86 -17.62 -12.20
C LYS A 13 -7.32 -16.90 -10.93
N GLU A 14 -6.81 -17.30 -9.78
CA GLU A 14 -7.14 -16.73 -8.47
C GLU A 14 -6.66 -15.27 -8.39
N ASP A 15 -5.45 -14.98 -8.87
CA ASP A 15 -4.86 -13.63 -8.95
C ASP A 15 -5.74 -12.70 -9.78
N SER A 16 -6.09 -13.17 -10.98
CA SER A 16 -6.98 -12.47 -11.90
C SER A 16 -8.36 -12.26 -11.29
N ALA A 17 -8.90 -13.24 -10.57
CA ALA A 17 -10.21 -13.16 -9.95
C ALA A 17 -10.26 -12.09 -8.85
N LEU A 18 -9.23 -12.01 -7.99
CA LEU A 18 -9.13 -10.97 -6.97
C LEU A 18 -9.05 -9.59 -7.60
N PHE A 19 -8.17 -9.40 -8.60
CA PHE A 19 -8.02 -8.11 -9.27
C PHE A 19 -9.30 -7.70 -10.02
N PHE A 20 -10.00 -8.66 -10.64
CA PHE A 20 -11.27 -8.43 -11.32
C PHE A 20 -12.36 -8.04 -10.34
N ALA A 21 -12.43 -8.69 -9.18
CA ALA A 21 -13.39 -8.37 -8.13
C ALA A 21 -13.23 -6.91 -7.67
N VAL A 22 -12.01 -6.46 -7.35
CA VAL A 22 -11.79 -5.05 -6.96
C VAL A 22 -12.20 -4.10 -8.09
N THR A 23 -11.79 -4.42 -9.31
CA THR A 23 -12.10 -3.62 -10.51
C THR A 23 -13.61 -3.47 -10.72
N ARG A 24 -14.35 -4.58 -10.64
CA ARG A 24 -15.80 -4.60 -10.82
C ARG A 24 -16.52 -3.85 -9.70
N SER A 25 -16.06 -3.96 -8.46
CA SER A 25 -16.74 -3.37 -7.30
C SER A 25 -16.50 -1.87 -7.12
N PHE A 26 -15.34 -1.34 -7.54
CA PHE A 26 -14.93 0.02 -7.16
C PHE A 26 -14.45 0.93 -8.31
N SER A 27 -14.01 0.39 -9.45
CA SER A 27 -13.18 1.18 -10.39
C SER A 27 -13.93 1.87 -11.53
N LEU A 28 -15.14 1.42 -11.87
CA LEU A 28 -15.86 1.90 -13.06
C LEU A 28 -17.08 2.75 -12.68
N PRO A 29 -17.08 4.08 -12.96
CA PRO A 29 -18.25 4.91 -12.72
C PRO A 29 -19.49 4.42 -13.47
N GLY A 30 -20.65 4.43 -12.81
CA GLY A 30 -21.92 3.99 -13.37
C GLY A 30 -22.09 2.47 -13.53
N VAL A 31 -21.06 1.68 -13.26
CA VAL A 31 -21.08 0.20 -13.34
C VAL A 31 -20.87 -0.41 -11.98
N SER A 32 -19.83 0.05 -11.28
CA SER A 32 -19.45 -0.44 -9.98
C SER A 32 -20.48 -0.02 -8.92
N SER A 33 -21.04 -0.99 -8.19
CA SER A 33 -22.02 -0.73 -7.12
C SER A 33 -21.45 0.13 -5.98
N HIS A 34 -20.13 0.08 -5.78
CA HIS A 34 -19.40 0.87 -4.81
C HIS A 34 -18.35 1.74 -5.50
N TYR A 35 -18.66 2.26 -6.70
CA TYR A 35 -17.72 3.13 -7.41
C TYR A 35 -17.14 4.21 -6.48
N ALA A 36 -15.83 4.31 -6.47
CA ALA A 36 -15.11 5.38 -5.81
C ALA A 36 -13.99 5.87 -6.72
N ALA A 37 -13.87 7.19 -6.90
CA ALA A 37 -12.69 7.76 -7.54
C ALA A 37 -11.42 7.33 -6.77
N PRO A 38 -10.23 7.25 -7.40
CA PRO A 38 -9.04 6.71 -6.74
C PRO A 38 -8.72 7.35 -5.38
N HIS A 39 -8.87 8.68 -5.27
CA HIS A 39 -8.70 9.40 -3.99
C HIS A 39 -9.71 8.94 -2.93
N ALA A 40 -11.00 8.88 -3.28
CA ALA A 40 -12.06 8.39 -2.39
C ALA A 40 -11.88 6.91 -2.00
N PHE A 41 -11.40 6.07 -2.93
CA PHE A 41 -11.05 4.68 -2.63
C PHE A 41 -9.86 4.58 -1.66
N GLY A 42 -8.85 5.44 -1.82
CA GLY A 42 -7.74 5.57 -0.87
C GLY A 42 -8.22 5.99 0.53
N GLN A 43 -9.15 6.93 0.62
CA GLN A 43 -9.78 7.33 1.89
C GLN A 43 -10.59 6.19 2.51
N LEU A 44 -11.38 5.47 1.71
CA LEU A 44 -12.13 4.30 2.14
C LEU A 44 -11.19 3.25 2.74
N MET A 45 -10.13 2.87 2.01
CA MET A 45 -9.13 1.92 2.47
C MET A 45 -8.53 2.35 3.82
N ARG A 46 -8.12 3.62 3.96
CA ARG A 46 -7.59 4.17 5.22
C ARG A 46 -8.59 4.07 6.37
N SER A 47 -9.87 4.35 6.10
CA SER A 47 -10.92 4.22 7.12
C SER A 47 -11.16 2.78 7.59
N ARG A 48 -10.71 1.78 6.83
CA ARG A 48 -10.80 0.36 7.18
C ARG A 48 -9.53 -0.19 7.83
N LEU A 49 -8.44 0.56 7.83
CA LEU A 49 -7.21 0.15 8.51
C LEU A 49 -7.33 0.42 10.00
N ARG A 50 -6.94 -0.57 10.82
CA ARG A 50 -6.72 -0.32 12.24
C ARG A 50 -5.54 0.60 12.47
N GLN A 51 -5.61 1.31 13.59
CA GLN A 51 -4.51 2.05 14.16
C GLN A 51 -3.27 1.13 14.26
N ARG A 52 -2.11 1.63 13.84
CA ARG A 52 -0.82 0.96 14.03
C ARG A 52 -0.46 0.98 15.52
N ASN A 53 0.51 0.16 15.94
CA ASN A 53 0.83 -0.20 17.33
C ASN A 53 0.09 -1.47 17.80
N ARG A 54 -0.03 -2.46 16.91
CA ARG A 54 -0.68 -3.74 17.19
C ARG A 54 0.16 -4.64 18.10
N PHE A 55 1.47 -4.47 18.07
CA PHE A 55 2.46 -5.16 18.90
C PHE A 55 3.72 -4.29 19.04
N ASN A 56 4.63 -4.66 19.96
CA ASN A 56 5.90 -3.96 20.11
C ASN A 56 6.71 -4.07 18.81
N HIS A 57 7.25 -2.95 18.32
CA HIS A 57 7.95 -2.85 17.02
C HIS A 57 7.03 -2.99 15.79
N ASP A 58 5.72 -2.75 15.92
CA ASP A 58 4.83 -2.55 14.77
C ASP A 58 5.22 -1.26 14.04
N HIS A 59 5.64 -1.36 12.78
CA HIS A 59 6.06 -0.20 11.99
C HIS A 59 4.87 0.44 11.26
N HIS A 60 4.95 1.74 10.96
CA HIS A 60 3.96 2.45 10.14
C HIS A 60 3.60 1.68 8.86
N ASP A 61 4.66 1.19 8.21
CA ASP A 61 4.61 0.51 6.91
C ASP A 61 4.45 -1.02 7.03
N THR A 62 4.28 -1.56 8.25
CA THR A 62 3.89 -2.95 8.45
C THR A 62 2.44 -3.12 8.04
N PHE A 63 2.18 -3.69 6.87
CA PHE A 63 0.83 -3.78 6.34
C PHE A 63 0.08 -5.04 6.81
N VAL A 64 0.78 -6.16 7.01
CA VAL A 64 0.23 -7.44 7.48
C VAL A 64 1.21 -8.08 8.48
N TYR A 65 0.69 -8.91 9.38
CA TYR A 65 1.49 -9.81 10.21
C TYR A 65 0.82 -11.18 10.34
N ILE A 66 1.64 -12.19 10.61
CA ILE A 66 1.22 -13.56 10.89
C ILE A 66 1.34 -13.85 12.38
N GLU A 67 0.23 -14.19 13.01
CA GLU A 67 0.20 -14.85 14.31
C GLU A 67 0.39 -16.36 14.15
N ARG A 68 1.02 -16.97 15.15
CA ARG A 68 1.37 -18.39 15.09
C ARG A 68 0.68 -19.14 16.21
N SER A 69 0.33 -20.39 15.94
CA SER A 69 -0.23 -21.28 16.97
C SER A 69 0.75 -21.71 18.06
N LYS A 70 2.04 -21.39 17.92
CA LYS A 70 3.11 -21.94 18.76
C LYS A 70 3.36 -21.10 20.01
N ASN A 71 3.43 -19.79 19.84
CA ASN A 71 3.81 -18.84 20.88
C ASN A 71 3.30 -17.44 20.50
N ALA A 72 3.54 -16.45 21.35
CA ALA A 72 3.11 -15.08 21.11
C ALA A 72 3.88 -14.37 19.97
N ASN A 73 4.97 -14.96 19.45
CA ASN A 73 5.77 -14.33 18.40
C ASN A 73 4.98 -14.21 17.09
N VAL A 74 5.24 -13.11 16.38
CA VAL A 74 4.62 -12.83 15.08
C VAL A 74 5.68 -12.74 14.00
N VAL A 75 5.24 -12.90 12.74
CA VAL A 75 6.04 -12.50 11.58
C VAL A 75 5.41 -11.25 10.99
N ALA A 76 6.16 -10.16 10.92
CA ALA A 76 5.70 -8.90 10.35
C ALA A 76 6.15 -8.78 8.88
N TYR A 77 5.30 -8.16 8.06
CA TYR A 77 5.58 -7.84 6.66
C TYR A 77 5.54 -6.33 6.50
N THR A 78 6.70 -5.74 6.28
CA THR A 78 6.87 -4.28 6.15
C THR A 78 7.24 -3.92 4.74
N ALA A 79 6.60 -2.89 4.21
CA ALA A 79 6.89 -2.41 2.87
C ALA A 79 8.26 -1.73 2.80
N ASN A 80 9.07 -2.11 1.83
CA ASN A 80 10.25 -1.36 1.44
C ASN A 80 9.83 -0.25 0.48
N LEU A 81 10.02 0.99 0.90
CA LEU A 81 9.56 2.16 0.17
C LEU A 81 10.73 2.94 -0.44
N VAL A 82 10.45 3.55 -1.59
CA VAL A 82 11.30 4.56 -2.22
C VAL A 82 10.49 5.85 -2.41
N ASP A 83 11.16 6.99 -2.34
CA ASP A 83 10.55 8.28 -2.66
C ASP A 83 10.07 8.28 -4.11
N ALA A 84 8.84 8.74 -4.35
CA ALA A 84 8.24 8.66 -5.69
C ALA A 84 8.93 9.58 -6.72
N ALA A 85 9.61 10.65 -6.27
CA ALA A 85 10.27 11.61 -7.14
C ALA A 85 11.75 11.27 -7.36
N THR A 86 12.48 10.92 -6.30
CA THR A 86 13.92 10.65 -6.37
C THR A 86 14.27 9.18 -6.59
N ASN A 87 13.33 8.28 -6.33
CA ASN A 87 13.53 6.83 -6.30
C ASN A 87 14.61 6.38 -5.27
N GLU A 88 14.92 7.22 -4.29
CA GLU A 88 15.82 6.88 -3.19
C GLU A 88 15.09 6.11 -2.10
N LYS A 89 15.79 5.18 -1.43
CA LYS A 89 15.23 4.40 -0.32
C LYS A 89 14.87 5.35 0.83
N VAL A 90 13.66 5.19 1.37
CA VAL A 90 13.21 5.91 2.56
C VAL A 90 13.00 4.96 3.73
N GLY A 91 13.13 5.47 4.94
CA GLY A 91 12.88 4.69 6.16
C GLY A 91 11.39 4.44 6.43
N SER A 92 10.51 5.35 5.99
CA SER A 92 9.07 5.20 6.15
C SER A 92 8.26 6.05 5.15
N GLY A 93 6.98 5.71 4.98
CA GLY A 93 5.99 6.47 4.22
C GLY A 93 5.42 7.70 4.95
N ILE A 94 5.79 7.94 6.20
CA ILE A 94 5.27 9.07 7.01
C ILE A 94 5.60 10.41 6.35
N GLY A 95 4.57 11.25 6.14
CA GLY A 95 4.66 12.60 5.60
C GLY A 95 5.25 12.70 4.19
N ARG A 96 5.25 11.60 3.42
CA ARG A 96 5.94 11.50 2.13
C ARG A 96 5.10 10.77 1.10
N GLN A 97 5.30 11.12 -0.16
CA GLN A 97 4.78 10.37 -1.29
C GLN A 97 5.80 9.32 -1.72
N CYS A 98 5.52 8.07 -1.41
CA CYS A 98 6.39 6.93 -1.70
C CYS A 98 5.71 5.92 -2.63
N VAL A 99 6.52 5.05 -3.23
CA VAL A 99 6.08 3.85 -3.94
C VAL A 99 6.83 2.62 -3.41
N LEU A 100 6.30 1.43 -3.67
CA LEU A 100 6.97 0.18 -3.32
C LEU A 100 8.24 0.01 -4.15
N ARG A 101 9.32 -0.43 -3.50
CA ARG A 101 10.56 -0.80 -4.17
C ARG A 101 10.33 -2.02 -5.07
N SER A 102 10.62 -1.92 -6.37
CA SER A 102 10.22 -2.96 -7.33
C SER A 102 10.97 -4.29 -7.21
N ASP A 103 12.25 -4.26 -6.86
CA ASP A 103 13.13 -5.44 -6.79
C ASP A 103 13.03 -6.20 -5.47
N ASP A 104 12.66 -5.52 -4.39
CA ASP A 104 12.44 -6.10 -3.09
C ASP A 104 11.38 -5.28 -2.32
N PRO A 105 10.09 -5.48 -2.64
CA PRO A 105 8.99 -4.63 -2.17
C PRO A 105 8.62 -4.84 -0.70
N VAL A 106 8.94 -6.00 -0.12
CA VAL A 106 8.48 -6.38 1.22
C VAL A 106 9.57 -7.10 2.00
N HIS A 107 9.85 -6.60 3.20
CA HIS A 107 10.71 -7.25 4.17
C HIS A 107 9.86 -8.03 5.18
N ALA A 108 10.12 -9.33 5.28
CA ALA A 108 9.52 -10.21 6.28
C ALA A 108 10.52 -10.53 7.40
N TYR A 109 10.11 -10.38 8.66
CA TYR A 109 10.94 -10.61 9.85
C TYR A 109 10.13 -11.12 11.04
N PHE A 110 10.78 -11.83 11.96
CA PHE A 110 10.21 -12.24 13.24
C PHE A 110 10.22 -11.10 14.24
N VAL A 111 9.16 -11.00 15.03
CA VAL A 111 9.10 -10.17 16.23
C VAL A 111 8.90 -11.09 17.44
N ASN A 112 9.86 -11.05 18.36
CA ASN A 112 9.83 -11.83 19.58
C ASN A 112 8.98 -11.11 20.62
N LEU A 113 7.81 -11.66 20.91
CA LEU A 113 6.87 -11.12 21.88
C LEU A 113 6.75 -12.01 23.12
N GLU A 114 7.26 -13.24 23.05
CA GLU A 114 7.26 -14.17 24.18
C GLU A 114 8.18 -13.67 25.31
N PRO A 115 7.67 -13.36 26.52
CA PRO A 115 8.47 -12.75 27.58
C PRO A 115 9.72 -13.55 27.95
N SER A 116 9.59 -14.88 28.01
CA SER A 116 10.73 -15.77 28.33
C SER A 116 11.87 -15.68 27.31
N TYR A 117 11.57 -15.46 26.02
CA TYR A 117 12.59 -15.26 24.99
C TYR A 117 13.20 -13.88 25.06
N VAL A 118 12.38 -12.85 25.31
CA VAL A 118 12.86 -11.48 25.49
C VAL A 118 13.82 -11.41 26.69
N GLU A 119 13.46 -11.99 27.83
CA GLU A 119 14.31 -12.04 29.03
C GLU A 119 15.65 -12.75 28.78
N ASP A 120 15.64 -13.89 28.08
CA ASP A 120 16.87 -14.62 27.74
C ASP A 120 17.78 -13.82 26.79
N ARG A 121 17.19 -13.09 25.83
CA ARG A 121 17.94 -12.15 24.96
C ARG A 121 18.56 -11.02 25.77
N ARG A 122 17.79 -10.39 26.66
CA ARG A 122 18.32 -9.34 27.54
C ARG A 122 19.45 -9.85 28.43
N ARG A 123 19.35 -11.09 28.94
CA ARG A 123 20.45 -11.75 29.68
C ARG A 123 21.72 -11.93 28.83
N LYS A 124 21.57 -12.12 27.52
CA LYS A 124 22.67 -12.21 26.55
C LYS A 124 23.17 -10.84 26.06
N GLY A 125 22.63 -9.73 26.59
CA GLY A 125 22.95 -8.38 26.14
C GLY A 125 22.34 -8.01 24.78
N ILE A 126 21.34 -8.76 24.32
CA ILE A 126 20.63 -8.51 23.06
C ILE A 126 19.41 -7.63 23.38
N GLU A 127 19.48 -6.36 22.97
CA GLU A 127 18.44 -5.36 23.26
C GLU A 127 17.32 -5.30 22.21
N TYR A 128 17.52 -5.94 21.06
CA TYR A 128 16.55 -5.95 19.96
C TYR A 128 15.67 -7.22 19.96
N ASP A 129 14.41 -7.05 19.54
CA ASP A 129 13.39 -8.12 19.57
C ASP A 129 13.05 -8.66 18.19
N CYS A 130 13.60 -8.08 17.12
CA CYS A 130 13.35 -8.48 15.75
C CYS A 130 14.46 -9.39 15.22
N ASP A 131 14.12 -10.44 14.47
CA ASP A 131 15.08 -11.28 13.76
C ASP A 131 14.69 -11.46 12.30
N ASP A 132 15.68 -11.49 11.41
CA ASP A 132 15.43 -11.90 10.03
C ASP A 132 14.98 -13.35 9.94
N LEU A 133 14.07 -13.62 9.00
CA LEU A 133 13.71 -14.99 8.65
C LEU A 133 14.93 -15.71 8.07
N ASN A 134 15.23 -16.89 8.58
CA ASN A 134 16.24 -17.76 7.97
C ASN A 134 15.72 -18.36 6.66
N MET A 135 16.62 -18.99 5.88
CA MET A 135 16.27 -19.55 4.57
C MET A 135 15.11 -20.56 4.64
N LEU A 136 15.06 -21.41 5.67
CA LEU A 136 13.99 -22.41 5.82
C LEU A 136 12.65 -21.75 6.13
N GLU A 137 12.64 -20.75 7.01
CA GLU A 137 11.45 -19.99 7.37
C GLU A 137 10.90 -19.23 6.15
N ARG A 138 11.78 -18.60 5.37
CA ARG A 138 11.41 -17.94 4.11
C ARG A 138 10.85 -18.95 3.11
N THR A 139 11.45 -20.12 2.94
CA THR A 139 11.01 -21.04 1.89
C THR A 139 9.82 -21.91 2.27
N LEU A 140 9.60 -22.21 3.56
CA LEU A 140 8.65 -23.25 3.98
C LEU A 140 7.42 -22.75 4.73
N ALA A 141 7.45 -21.56 5.33
CA ALA A 141 6.34 -21.11 6.17
C ALA A 141 6.01 -19.63 5.98
N TYR A 142 6.97 -18.75 6.22
CA TYR A 142 6.71 -17.32 6.40
C TYR A 142 7.25 -16.44 5.29
N GLY A 143 7.78 -17.04 4.22
CA GLY A 143 8.13 -16.28 3.04
C GLY A 143 6.95 -15.59 2.38
N PHE A 144 7.30 -14.67 1.52
CA PHE A 144 6.38 -13.81 0.83
C PHE A 144 6.92 -13.54 -0.56
N SER A 145 6.05 -13.59 -1.57
CA SER A 145 6.35 -13.09 -2.90
C SER A 145 5.39 -11.95 -3.21
N ALA A 146 5.89 -10.90 -3.85
CA ALA A 146 5.08 -9.82 -4.38
C ALA A 146 5.57 -9.46 -5.77
N THR A 147 4.65 -9.47 -6.72
CA THR A 147 4.92 -9.22 -8.14
C THR A 147 4.13 -7.99 -8.55
N PRO A 148 4.75 -6.97 -9.17
CA PRO A 148 4.04 -5.80 -9.66
C PRO A 148 3.01 -6.21 -10.70
N VAL A 149 1.83 -5.60 -10.64
CA VAL A 149 0.75 -5.85 -11.58
C VAL A 149 0.88 -4.93 -12.78
N ASN A 150 1.05 -5.53 -13.96
CA ASN A 150 0.87 -4.82 -15.21
C ASN A 150 -0.61 -4.83 -15.60
N THR A 151 -1.26 -3.66 -15.47
CA THR A 151 -2.69 -3.52 -15.79
C THR A 151 -3.00 -3.86 -17.25
N GLU A 152 -2.09 -3.59 -18.19
CA GLU A 152 -2.30 -3.96 -19.60
C GLU A 152 -2.36 -5.48 -19.77
N ASP A 153 -1.43 -6.20 -19.15
CA ASP A 153 -1.37 -7.65 -19.22
C ASP A 153 -2.62 -8.30 -18.59
N ILE A 154 -3.14 -7.72 -17.50
CA ILE A 154 -4.41 -8.17 -16.90
C ILE A 154 -5.59 -7.99 -17.84
N LEU A 155 -5.72 -6.82 -18.46
CA LEU A 155 -6.83 -6.55 -19.37
C LEU A 155 -6.79 -7.50 -20.58
N GLN A 156 -5.59 -7.78 -21.10
CA GLN A 156 -5.39 -8.77 -22.15
C GLN A 156 -5.72 -10.19 -21.66
N TYR A 157 -5.33 -10.54 -20.42
CA TYR A 157 -5.66 -11.82 -19.82
C TYR A 157 -7.16 -12.03 -19.72
N TRP A 158 -7.91 -11.04 -19.23
CA TRP A 158 -9.38 -11.13 -19.15
C TRP A 158 -10.04 -11.26 -20.50
N GLY A 159 -9.56 -10.52 -21.51
CA GLY A 159 -10.04 -10.64 -22.88
C GLY A 159 -9.86 -12.04 -23.47
N ARG A 160 -8.84 -12.79 -23.04
CA ARG A 160 -8.54 -14.14 -23.52
C ARG A 160 -9.18 -15.26 -22.69
N HIS A 161 -9.15 -15.13 -21.36
CA HIS A 161 -9.45 -16.23 -20.44
C HIS A 161 -10.81 -16.10 -19.74
N THR A 162 -11.35 -14.89 -19.63
CA THR A 162 -12.69 -14.65 -19.09
C THR A 162 -13.47 -13.67 -19.99
N PRO A 163 -13.61 -13.97 -21.29
CA PRO A 163 -14.14 -13.03 -22.26
C PRO A 163 -15.59 -12.65 -21.97
N GLU A 164 -16.41 -13.58 -21.46
CA GLU A 164 -17.82 -13.32 -21.14
C GLU A 164 -17.97 -12.32 -19.99
N ALA A 165 -17.25 -12.53 -18.88
CA ALA A 165 -17.29 -11.62 -17.73
C ALA A 165 -16.73 -10.24 -18.08
N PHE A 166 -15.69 -10.19 -18.90
CA PHE A 166 -15.12 -8.91 -19.34
C PHE A 166 -16.00 -8.19 -20.37
N ALA A 167 -16.61 -8.91 -21.30
CA ALA A 167 -17.59 -8.36 -22.23
C ALA A 167 -18.84 -7.84 -21.49
N ALA A 168 -19.29 -8.54 -20.45
CA ALA A 168 -20.38 -8.07 -19.59
C ALA A 168 -20.01 -6.76 -18.89
N LEU A 169 -18.81 -6.67 -18.31
CA LEU A 169 -18.30 -5.43 -17.71
C LEU A 169 -18.26 -4.27 -18.71
N GLN A 170 -17.79 -4.53 -19.94
CA GLN A 170 -17.76 -3.53 -21.01
C GLN A 170 -19.16 -3.14 -21.51
N ALA A 171 -20.10 -4.07 -21.53
CA ALA A 171 -21.49 -3.79 -21.91
C ALA A 171 -22.19 -2.95 -20.84
N GLU A 172 -22.00 -3.28 -19.57
CA GLU A 172 -22.48 -2.49 -18.43
C GLU A 172 -21.91 -1.06 -18.48
N TRP A 173 -20.61 -0.90 -18.79
CA TRP A 173 -19.96 0.40 -18.98
C TRP A 173 -20.61 1.25 -20.08
N LYS A 174 -20.85 0.64 -21.23
CA LYS A 174 -21.52 1.31 -22.36
C LYS A 174 -22.94 1.73 -22.01
N ALA A 175 -23.67 0.91 -21.26
CA ALA A 175 -25.02 1.24 -20.80
C ALA A 175 -25.03 2.35 -19.74
N GLY A 176 -24.08 2.31 -18.80
CA GLY A 176 -24.00 3.24 -17.67
C GLY A 176 -23.80 4.69 -18.08
N GLY A 177 -22.98 4.97 -19.08
CA GLY A 177 -22.76 6.37 -19.50
C GLY A 177 -23.86 6.94 -20.42
N SER A 178 -24.94 6.20 -20.65
CA SER A 178 -26.20 6.74 -21.17
C SER A 178 -27.11 7.28 -20.07
N VAL A 179 -26.83 7.00 -18.80
CA VAL A 179 -27.62 7.45 -17.65
C VAL A 179 -27.12 8.84 -17.23
N GLY A 180 -27.70 9.84 -17.87
CA GLY A 180 -27.76 11.26 -17.53
C GLY A 180 -26.76 11.82 -16.50
N LEU A 181 -25.89 12.71 -16.99
CA LEU A 181 -25.57 13.98 -16.32
C LEU A 181 -26.88 14.74 -16.02
N LEU A 182 -27.67 14.27 -15.06
CA LEU A 182 -28.77 15.05 -14.47
C LEU A 182 -28.12 15.99 -13.47
N GLY A 183 -28.14 17.28 -13.85
CA GLY A 183 -27.32 18.32 -13.27
C GLY A 183 -27.46 18.47 -11.76
N GLU A 184 -26.32 18.58 -11.10
CA GLU A 184 -26.24 19.37 -9.89
C GLU A 184 -26.58 20.81 -10.25
N GLY A 185 -27.62 21.35 -9.63
CA GLY A 185 -28.21 22.65 -9.95
C GLY A 185 -27.19 23.78 -9.85
N GLN A 186 -26.89 24.39 -10.99
CA GLN A 186 -26.32 25.73 -11.05
C GLN A 186 -27.43 26.76 -10.86
N GLY A 187 -27.43 27.39 -9.69
CA GLY A 187 -27.91 28.75 -9.55
C GLY A 187 -26.87 29.74 -10.08
N SER A 188 -27.29 30.54 -11.05
CA SER A 188 -26.84 31.91 -11.35
C SER A 188 -25.51 32.15 -12.09
N THR A 189 -25.68 32.45 -13.39
CA THR A 189 -25.15 33.59 -14.17
C THR A 189 -23.67 33.99 -14.09
N GLY A 190 -22.98 33.88 -15.23
CA GLY A 190 -21.98 34.88 -15.64
C GLY A 190 -20.71 34.33 -16.29
N ASP A 191 -20.80 34.12 -17.61
CA ASP A 191 -19.75 34.35 -18.62
C ASP A 191 -18.46 33.49 -18.67
N GLU A 192 -18.00 33.32 -19.92
CA GLU A 192 -16.74 32.71 -20.42
C GLU A 192 -16.55 31.18 -20.41
N THR A 193 -17.11 30.56 -21.46
CA THR A 193 -16.44 29.66 -22.42
C THR A 193 -15.45 28.60 -21.87
N ALA A 194 -15.91 27.72 -20.99
CA ALA A 194 -15.32 26.38 -20.85
C ALA A 194 -16.20 25.37 -21.61
N ALA A 195 -15.64 24.75 -22.66
CA ALA A 195 -16.34 23.74 -23.44
C ALA A 195 -16.82 22.58 -22.52
N PRO A 196 -18.08 22.14 -22.61
CA PRO A 196 -18.54 20.97 -21.89
C PRO A 196 -17.72 19.77 -22.36
N LEU A 197 -17.32 18.89 -21.43
CA LEU A 197 -16.68 17.60 -21.74
C LEU A 197 -17.61 16.83 -22.68
N SER A 198 -17.32 16.97 -23.98
CA SER A 198 -18.07 16.36 -25.06
C SER A 198 -18.13 14.86 -24.82
N ALA A 199 -19.32 14.28 -24.98
CA ALA A 199 -19.61 12.86 -24.87
C ALA A 199 -18.53 12.02 -25.57
N ILE A 200 -17.53 11.58 -24.81
CA ILE A 200 -16.55 10.62 -25.30
C ILE A 200 -17.35 9.35 -25.53
N ALA A 201 -17.46 8.92 -26.79
CA ALA A 201 -18.10 7.66 -27.12
C ALA A 201 -17.45 6.58 -26.25
N LEU A 202 -18.27 5.93 -25.40
CA LEU A 202 -17.82 4.89 -24.47
C LEU A 202 -17.44 3.66 -25.28
N THR A 203 -16.22 3.65 -25.81
CA THR A 203 -15.66 2.51 -26.55
C THR A 203 -15.06 1.50 -25.58
N VAL A 204 -14.78 0.29 -26.07
CA VAL A 204 -14.01 -0.71 -25.29
C VAL A 204 -12.63 -0.18 -24.90
N GLU A 205 -12.01 0.58 -25.81
CA GLU A 205 -10.72 1.25 -25.58
C GLU A 205 -10.83 2.31 -24.46
N SER A 206 -11.97 3.00 -24.35
CA SER A 206 -12.23 3.95 -23.26
C SER A 206 -12.29 3.26 -21.88
N ALA A 207 -12.84 2.04 -21.80
CA ALA A 207 -12.91 1.30 -20.53
C ALA A 207 -11.51 0.86 -20.07
N GLY A 208 -10.69 0.34 -20.99
CA GLY A 208 -9.30 -0.01 -20.67
C GLY A 208 -8.48 1.20 -20.22
N ALA A 209 -8.63 2.34 -20.87
CA ALA A 209 -7.97 3.59 -20.47
C ALA A 209 -8.47 4.10 -19.11
N ALA A 210 -9.77 4.03 -18.85
CA ALA A 210 -10.35 4.41 -17.56
C ALA A 210 -9.80 3.53 -16.43
N LEU A 211 -9.72 2.21 -16.63
CA LEU A 211 -9.17 1.28 -15.66
C LEU A 211 -7.69 1.54 -15.38
N LYS A 212 -6.86 1.76 -16.41
CA LYS A 212 -5.45 2.13 -16.23
C LYS A 212 -5.31 3.40 -15.41
N THR A 213 -6.10 4.42 -15.75
CA THR A 213 -6.10 5.71 -15.05
C THR A 213 -6.51 5.53 -13.58
N TRP A 214 -7.50 4.67 -13.31
CA TRP A 214 -7.97 4.41 -11.96
C TRP A 214 -6.93 3.66 -11.11
N TRP A 215 -6.23 2.67 -11.68
CA TRP A 215 -5.23 1.87 -10.99
C TRP A 215 -3.87 2.56 -10.82
N ALA A 216 -3.54 3.53 -11.69
CA ALA A 216 -2.23 4.19 -11.73
C ALA A 216 -1.73 4.72 -10.37
N PRO A 217 -2.56 5.36 -9.52
CA PRO A 217 -2.08 5.91 -8.24
C PRO A 217 -1.61 4.85 -7.24
N PHE A 218 -2.10 3.61 -7.33
CA PHE A 218 -1.92 2.60 -6.28
C PHE A 218 -0.72 1.67 -6.45
N HIS A 219 -0.15 1.62 -7.66
CA HIS A 219 0.97 0.72 -8.02
C HIS A 219 0.76 -0.71 -7.49
N PRO A 220 -0.28 -1.43 -7.94
CA PRO A 220 -0.70 -2.70 -7.33
C PRO A 220 0.36 -3.81 -7.44
N TYR A 221 0.47 -4.64 -6.39
CA TYR A 221 1.25 -5.88 -6.40
C TYR A 221 0.36 -7.06 -6.02
N ILE A 222 0.42 -8.15 -6.78
CA ILE A 222 -0.14 -9.43 -6.37
C ILE A 222 0.88 -10.13 -5.50
N SER A 223 0.44 -10.67 -4.38
CA SER A 223 1.31 -11.31 -3.41
C SER A 223 0.75 -12.60 -2.84
N HIS A 224 1.68 -13.48 -2.47
CA HIS A 224 1.40 -14.81 -1.95
C HIS A 224 2.24 -15.07 -0.71
N PHE A 225 1.58 -15.58 0.32
CA PHE A 225 2.25 -16.12 1.49
C PHE A 225 2.66 -17.56 1.20
N VAL A 226 3.86 -17.95 1.61
CA VAL A 226 4.30 -19.36 1.53
C VAL A 226 3.37 -20.27 2.35
N ALA A 227 2.86 -19.77 3.49
CA ALA A 227 1.87 -20.47 4.30
C ALA A 227 0.51 -20.63 3.61
N ALA A 228 0.21 -19.94 2.51
CA ALA A 228 -1.07 -20.04 1.81
C ALA A 228 -0.90 -19.65 0.32
N PRO A 229 -0.23 -20.48 -0.48
CA PRO A 229 0.17 -20.13 -1.84
C PRO A 229 -1.00 -20.01 -2.81
N THR A 230 -2.18 -20.52 -2.47
CA THR A 230 -3.42 -20.39 -3.25
C THR A 230 -4.33 -19.27 -2.73
N TYR A 231 -3.83 -18.48 -1.78
CA TYR A 231 -4.54 -17.35 -1.19
C TYR A 231 -3.90 -16.04 -1.67
N PRO A 232 -4.28 -15.54 -2.85
CA PRO A 232 -3.70 -14.33 -3.38
C PRO A 232 -4.16 -13.14 -2.57
N THR A 233 -3.29 -12.15 -2.44
CA THR A 233 -3.62 -10.87 -1.84
C THR A 233 -3.07 -9.73 -2.69
N LEU A 234 -3.75 -8.58 -2.69
CA LEU A 234 -3.40 -7.42 -3.50
C LEU A 234 -2.85 -6.33 -2.59
N ILE A 235 -1.56 -6.02 -2.71
CA ILE A 235 -0.92 -4.92 -2.00
C ILE A 235 -1.12 -3.63 -2.79
N LEU A 236 -1.55 -2.58 -2.11
CA LEU A 236 -1.71 -1.24 -2.66
C LEU A 236 -0.87 -0.24 -1.86
N CYS A 237 -0.17 0.63 -2.57
CA CYS A 237 0.50 1.79 -1.99
C CYS A 237 -0.43 2.99 -2.12
N LEU A 238 -1.06 3.40 -1.02
CA LEU A 238 -2.04 4.48 -0.99
C LEU A 238 -1.30 5.83 -0.90
N PRO A 239 -1.39 6.70 -1.93
CA PRO A 239 -0.77 8.01 -1.88
C PRO A 239 -1.42 8.88 -0.80
N PRO A 240 -0.74 9.92 -0.30
CA PRO A 240 -1.30 10.91 0.61
C PRO A 240 -2.65 11.45 0.12
N VAL A 241 -3.61 11.63 1.03
CA VAL A 241 -4.96 12.15 0.72
C VAL A 241 -5.14 13.61 1.12
N ALA A 242 -4.21 14.18 1.88
CA ALA A 242 -4.22 15.59 2.21
C ALA A 242 -4.27 16.43 0.93
N LYS A 243 -5.14 17.44 0.90
CA LYS A 243 -5.15 18.40 -0.21
C LYS A 243 -3.76 19.03 -0.23
N LEU A 244 -3.08 18.99 -1.38
CA LEU A 244 -1.94 19.86 -1.65
C LEU A 244 -2.44 21.31 -1.57
N VAL A 245 -2.55 21.85 -0.37
CA VAL A 245 -2.93 23.25 -0.15
C VAL A 245 -1.69 24.07 -0.49
N GLY A 246 -1.60 24.47 -1.76
CA GLY A 246 -0.81 25.61 -2.21
C GLY A 246 0.66 25.35 -2.52
N SER A 247 0.96 24.75 -3.67
CA SER A 247 2.23 25.00 -4.38
C SER A 247 1.97 25.80 -5.66
N SER A 248 1.51 27.03 -5.46
CA SER A 248 1.69 28.13 -6.41
C SER A 248 2.08 29.37 -5.59
N ARG A 249 3.35 29.41 -5.21
CA ARG A 249 4.05 30.67 -4.98
C ARG A 249 5.19 30.74 -5.99
N CYS A 250 4.82 31.10 -7.22
CA CYS A 250 5.75 31.80 -8.10
C CYS A 250 6.20 33.07 -7.35
N SER A 251 7.48 33.10 -6.99
CA SER A 251 8.16 34.30 -6.53
C SER A 251 8.23 35.29 -7.70
N SER A 252 7.29 36.22 -7.76
CA SER A 252 7.47 37.48 -8.48
C SER A 252 7.73 38.58 -7.45
N VAL A 253 9.01 38.88 -7.25
CA VAL A 253 9.47 40.06 -6.54
C VAL A 253 9.17 41.26 -7.45
N ALA A 254 8.10 41.99 -7.16
CA ALA A 254 7.89 43.35 -7.67
C ALA A 254 8.28 44.33 -6.55
N ALA A 255 9.46 44.94 -6.71
CA ALA A 255 9.94 46.01 -5.86
C ALA A 255 9.09 47.28 -6.09
N SER A 256 8.52 47.84 -5.02
CA SER A 256 8.08 49.24 -4.99
C SER A 256 8.92 49.97 -3.96
N ALA A 257 9.55 51.03 -4.46
CA ALA A 257 10.46 51.91 -3.76
C ALA A 257 9.68 52.91 -2.89
N GLU A 258 10.22 53.21 -1.71
CA GLU A 258 10.08 54.53 -1.10
C GLU A 258 11.34 54.87 -0.28
N GLN A 259 11.73 56.14 -0.38
CA GLN A 259 13.03 56.71 -0.04
C GLN A 259 13.04 57.43 1.33
N ILE A 260 14.06 57.15 2.16
CA ILE A 260 15.04 58.11 2.79
C ILE A 260 14.50 59.06 3.92
N PRO A 261 15.29 59.63 4.90
CA PRO A 261 16.77 59.62 5.15
C PRO A 261 17.32 59.42 6.60
N THR A 262 18.63 59.07 6.64
CA THR A 262 19.74 59.47 7.58
C THR A 262 19.67 59.17 9.09
N ALA A 263 20.72 58.85 9.86
CA ALA A 263 22.18 58.66 9.77
C ALA A 263 22.55 57.73 10.98
N LEU A 264 23.68 57.02 11.14
CA LEU A 264 25.09 57.42 11.12
C LEU A 264 25.97 56.14 11.30
N LYS A 265 27.24 56.27 10.91
CA LYS A 265 28.33 55.28 10.75
C LYS A 265 28.61 54.28 11.88
N SER A 266 29.02 53.06 11.48
CA SER A 266 30.19 52.25 11.93
C SER A 266 29.80 50.77 11.82
N GLY A 267 30.42 49.88 11.02
CA GLY A 267 31.84 49.65 10.84
C GLY A 267 32.23 48.32 11.48
N ARG A 268 31.87 47.17 10.88
CA ARG A 268 32.61 45.90 11.03
C ARG A 268 32.07 44.81 10.11
N ALA A 269 32.97 44.25 9.31
CA ALA A 269 32.77 43.01 8.57
C ALA A 269 32.68 41.84 9.56
N ALA A 270 31.69 40.99 9.39
CA ALA A 270 31.64 39.64 9.94
C ALA A 270 30.87 38.77 8.95
N ASP A 271 31.49 37.66 8.60
CA ASP A 271 31.02 36.65 7.65
C ASP A 271 29.59 36.19 7.94
N THR A 272 28.72 36.31 6.95
CA THR A 272 27.42 35.63 6.95
C THR A 272 27.67 34.16 6.66
N MET A 273 27.87 33.38 7.73
CA MET A 273 27.65 31.94 7.68
C MET A 273 26.18 31.70 7.33
N GLN A 274 25.96 31.17 6.14
CA GLN A 274 24.69 30.62 5.72
C GLN A 274 24.43 29.37 6.57
N GLU A 275 23.57 29.48 7.59
CA GLU A 275 23.08 28.34 8.36
C GLU A 275 22.34 27.40 7.42
N LYS A 276 23.04 26.32 7.05
CA LYS A 276 22.44 25.10 6.52
C LYS A 276 21.59 24.50 7.67
N PRO A 277 20.32 24.13 7.45
CA PRO A 277 19.54 23.48 8.50
C PRO A 277 20.26 22.22 8.99
N PRO A 278 20.10 21.83 10.26
CA PRO A 278 20.88 20.76 10.85
C PRO A 278 20.63 19.48 10.04
N ALA A 279 21.71 18.94 9.47
CA ALA A 279 21.70 17.58 9.00
C ALA A 279 21.37 16.72 10.22
N VAL A 280 20.18 16.12 10.24
CA VAL A 280 19.86 15.05 11.18
C VAL A 280 20.81 13.93 10.80
N ASP A 281 21.87 13.79 11.57
CA ASP A 281 22.86 12.74 11.43
C ASP A 281 22.21 11.45 11.94
N THR A 282 21.39 10.84 11.10
CA THR A 282 20.87 9.48 11.34
C THR A 282 22.03 8.52 11.16
N THR A 283 22.75 8.26 12.25
CA THR A 283 23.72 7.18 12.31
C THR A 283 22.97 5.86 12.21
N ASN A 284 22.76 5.43 10.98
CA ASN A 284 22.28 4.11 10.62
C ASN A 284 23.28 3.07 11.12
N VAL A 285 22.92 2.35 12.19
CA VAL A 285 23.70 1.17 12.61
C VAL A 285 23.36 0.05 11.64
N THR A 286 24.30 -0.23 10.72
CA THR A 286 24.20 -1.34 9.79
C THR A 286 24.65 -2.62 10.49
N TYR A 287 23.75 -3.60 10.63
CA TYR A 287 24.08 -4.94 11.14
C TYR A 287 23.75 -5.98 10.07
N GLY A 288 24.78 -6.61 9.50
CA GLY A 288 24.63 -7.43 8.29
C GLY A 288 24.29 -6.59 7.06
N SER A 289 23.37 -7.05 6.21
CA SER A 289 22.81 -6.26 5.09
C SER A 289 21.66 -5.34 5.50
N HIS A 290 21.36 -5.23 6.80
CA HIS A 290 20.25 -4.44 7.32
C HIS A 290 20.76 -3.13 7.91
N THR A 291 20.18 -2.04 7.45
CA THR A 291 20.20 -0.74 8.12
C THR A 291 18.84 -0.61 8.78
N GLU A 292 18.79 -0.50 10.11
CA GLU A 292 17.53 -0.14 10.77
C GLU A 292 16.99 1.15 10.13
N PRO A 293 15.69 1.25 9.85
CA PRO A 293 15.09 2.56 9.70
C PRO A 293 15.40 3.32 11.00
N ALA A 294 16.06 4.48 10.86
CA ALA A 294 16.46 5.34 11.98
C ALA A 294 15.39 5.36 13.06
N GLU A 295 15.79 5.17 14.33
CA GLU A 295 14.96 5.10 15.55
C GLU A 295 13.47 5.11 15.23
N ALA A 296 12.84 3.92 15.21
CA ALA A 296 11.41 3.74 14.98
C ALA A 296 10.64 4.92 15.58
N THR A 297 10.29 5.88 14.72
CA THR A 297 9.66 7.11 15.18
C THR A 297 8.40 6.65 15.86
N ALA A 298 8.30 6.86 17.19
CA ALA A 298 7.21 6.33 17.99
C ALA A 298 5.90 6.76 17.33
N THR A 299 5.32 5.87 16.53
CA THR A 299 4.19 6.24 15.70
C THR A 299 3.05 6.42 16.67
N SER A 300 2.37 7.56 16.59
CA SER A 300 1.14 7.82 17.33
C SER A 300 0.03 6.78 17.04
N GLY A 301 0.30 5.77 16.20
CA GLY A 301 -0.60 4.73 15.71
C GLY A 301 -1.58 5.26 14.68
N VAL A 302 -1.88 6.56 14.75
CA VAL A 302 -2.77 7.28 13.83
C VAL A 302 -2.06 7.47 12.49
N LEU A 303 -2.71 7.00 11.42
CA LEU A 303 -2.27 7.23 10.04
C LEU A 303 -2.68 8.65 9.65
N SER A 304 -1.71 9.49 9.24
CA SER A 304 -1.97 10.85 8.78
C SER A 304 -2.44 10.85 7.32
N ASP A 305 -3.17 11.90 6.96
CA ASP A 305 -3.55 12.16 5.57
C ASP A 305 -2.34 12.47 4.68
N GLU A 306 -1.23 12.89 5.27
CA GLU A 306 0.04 13.20 4.59
C GLU A 306 0.92 11.96 4.35
N ASP A 307 0.59 10.83 4.96
CA ASP A 307 1.41 9.63 4.87
C ASP A 307 1.10 8.84 3.60
N THR A 308 2.11 8.23 2.99
CA THR A 308 1.91 7.06 2.13
C THR A 308 1.62 5.87 3.03
N VAL A 309 0.51 5.16 2.75
CA VAL A 309 0.07 4.01 3.55
C VAL A 309 0.05 2.77 2.68
N VAL A 310 0.65 1.67 3.15
CA VAL A 310 0.56 0.37 2.46
C VAL A 310 -0.55 -0.47 3.09
N ALA A 311 -1.41 -1.01 2.24
CA ALA A 311 -2.54 -1.85 2.64
C ALA A 311 -2.64 -3.09 1.75
N THR A 312 -3.29 -4.13 2.26
CA THR A 312 -3.50 -5.38 1.53
C THR A 312 -4.99 -5.70 1.45
N ILE A 313 -5.47 -6.08 0.27
CA ILE A 313 -6.83 -6.54 0.03
C ILE A 313 -6.82 -8.04 -0.23
N ALA A 314 -7.80 -8.75 0.33
CA ALA A 314 -8.05 -10.15 0.04
C ALA A 314 -9.56 -10.42 -0.09
N LEU A 315 -9.93 -11.55 -0.69
CA LEU A 315 -11.28 -12.10 -0.57
C LEU A 315 -11.34 -12.94 0.70
N ILE A 316 -12.00 -12.43 1.73
CA ILE A 316 -12.17 -13.09 3.03
C ILE A 316 -13.65 -13.48 3.15
N GLY A 317 -13.93 -14.78 3.14
CA GLY A 317 -15.31 -15.28 3.22
C GLY A 317 -16.16 -14.89 2.00
N GLY A 318 -15.52 -14.64 0.85
CA GLY A 318 -16.18 -14.15 -0.37
C GLY A 318 -16.32 -12.63 -0.46
N GLU A 319 -15.91 -11.88 0.56
CA GLU A 319 -15.99 -10.41 0.57
C GLU A 319 -14.63 -9.74 0.38
N LEU A 320 -14.59 -8.68 -0.42
CA LEU A 320 -13.41 -7.84 -0.57
C LEU A 320 -13.13 -7.08 0.72
N SER A 321 -12.00 -7.39 1.33
CA SER A 321 -11.68 -6.95 2.68
C SER A 321 -10.24 -6.46 2.78
N VAL A 322 -10.00 -5.45 3.59
CA VAL A 322 -8.64 -5.07 4.00
C VAL A 322 -8.13 -6.11 4.97
N LEU A 323 -7.03 -6.79 4.61
CA LEU A 323 -6.41 -7.83 5.42
C LEU A 323 -5.66 -7.19 6.59
N GLU A 324 -6.01 -7.57 7.82
CA GLU A 324 -5.39 -7.04 9.03
C GLU A 324 -4.28 -7.95 9.55
N LYS A 325 -4.60 -9.24 9.65
CA LYS A 325 -3.71 -10.29 10.14
C LYS A 325 -4.08 -11.65 9.56
N VAL A 326 -3.10 -12.54 9.61
CA VAL A 326 -3.30 -13.95 9.30
C VAL A 326 -2.85 -14.76 10.51
N TYR A 327 -3.61 -15.76 10.92
CA TYR A 327 -3.17 -16.75 11.89
C TYR A 327 -2.80 -18.03 11.16
N VAL A 328 -1.65 -18.60 11.50
CA VAL A 328 -1.14 -19.84 10.90
C VAL A 328 -1.08 -20.93 11.96
N LYS A 329 -1.85 -22.00 11.74
CA LYS A 329 -1.69 -23.24 12.47
C LYS A 329 -0.70 -24.14 11.74
N SER A 330 0.44 -24.36 12.35
CA SER A 330 1.45 -25.30 11.86
C SER A 330 1.50 -26.56 12.73
N ILE A 331 1.67 -27.72 12.09
CA ILE A 331 1.99 -28.97 12.76
C ILE A 331 3.50 -29.08 12.84
N GLU A 332 4.01 -29.18 14.07
CA GLU A 332 5.43 -29.38 14.29
C GLU A 332 5.84 -30.81 13.94
N PRO A 333 6.98 -30.97 13.27
CA PRO A 333 7.48 -32.28 12.94
C PRO A 333 7.91 -33.03 14.21
N LYS A 334 7.36 -34.23 14.42
CA LYS A 334 7.78 -35.11 15.53
C LYS A 334 9.22 -35.63 15.39
N ARG A 335 9.83 -35.49 14.20
CA ARG A 335 11.16 -35.98 13.86
C ARG A 335 11.89 -34.92 13.03
N PHE A 336 13.19 -34.77 13.22
CA PHE A 336 14.00 -33.69 12.62
C PHE A 336 13.99 -33.64 11.07
N TYR A 337 13.64 -34.74 10.40
CA TYR A 337 13.57 -34.81 8.93
C TYR A 337 12.18 -34.53 8.35
N ASN A 338 11.15 -34.40 9.20
CA ASN A 338 9.84 -33.96 8.74
C ASN A 338 9.87 -32.43 8.65
N LEU A 339 9.36 -31.87 7.55
CA LEU A 339 9.23 -30.43 7.42
C LEU A 339 7.98 -29.94 8.17
N PRO A 340 8.00 -28.72 8.74
CA PRO A 340 6.80 -28.11 9.28
C PRO A 340 5.73 -28.04 8.19
N LYS A 341 4.50 -28.42 8.54
CA LYS A 341 3.35 -28.36 7.63
C LYS A 341 2.34 -27.36 8.16
N VAL A 342 1.88 -26.45 7.30
CA VAL A 342 0.72 -25.61 7.62
C VAL A 342 -0.54 -26.46 7.52
N GLU A 343 -1.29 -26.54 8.61
CA GLU A 343 -2.56 -27.27 8.69
C GLU A 343 -3.69 -26.43 8.11
N TYR A 344 -3.79 -25.18 8.57
CA TYR A 344 -4.72 -24.19 8.07
C TYR A 344 -4.21 -22.78 8.35
N ILE A 345 -4.79 -21.83 7.62
CA ILE A 345 -4.70 -20.40 7.91
C ILE A 345 -6.07 -19.86 8.29
N GLU A 346 -6.08 -18.79 9.09
CA GLU A 346 -7.23 -17.96 9.36
C GLU A 346 -6.91 -16.53 8.93
N ALA A 347 -7.69 -15.97 8.03
CA ALA A 347 -7.56 -14.58 7.57
C ALA A 347 -8.58 -13.71 8.29
N PHE A 348 -8.11 -12.57 8.82
CA PHE A 348 -8.93 -11.59 9.50
C PHE A 348 -8.81 -10.25 8.79
N GLY A 349 -9.94 -9.59 8.57
CA GLY A 349 -9.96 -8.31 7.88
C GLY A 349 -11.19 -7.50 8.15
N VAL A 350 -11.34 -6.42 7.40
CA VAL A 350 -12.50 -5.52 7.46
C VAL A 350 -13.06 -5.35 6.05
N SER A 351 -14.35 -5.62 5.89
CA SER A 351 -15.05 -5.53 4.60
C SER A 351 -14.95 -4.11 4.05
N LEU A 352 -14.56 -3.97 2.78
CA LEU A 352 -14.47 -2.67 2.14
C LEU A 352 -15.85 -2.03 1.97
N ALA A 353 -16.86 -2.85 1.67
CA ALA A 353 -18.22 -2.38 1.44
C ALA A 353 -18.90 -1.94 2.74
N THR A 354 -18.87 -2.78 3.78
CA THR A 354 -19.65 -2.56 4.99
C THR A 354 -18.84 -1.93 6.13
N GLY A 355 -17.53 -2.19 6.19
CA GLY A 355 -16.70 -1.87 7.35
C GLY A 355 -16.81 -2.87 8.50
N GLU A 356 -17.56 -3.96 8.31
CA GLU A 356 -17.71 -5.01 9.30
C GLU A 356 -16.50 -5.96 9.29
N PRO A 357 -16.15 -6.57 10.43
CA PRO A 357 -15.07 -7.55 10.49
C PRO A 357 -15.41 -8.80 9.67
N THR A 358 -14.44 -9.24 8.87
CA THR A 358 -14.51 -10.46 8.06
C THR A 358 -13.55 -11.53 8.57
N TYR A 359 -13.93 -12.79 8.42
CA TYR A 359 -13.13 -13.94 8.85
C TYR A 359 -13.26 -15.09 7.86
N GLU A 360 -12.14 -15.77 7.58
CA GLU A 360 -12.11 -16.98 6.79
C GLU A 360 -11.06 -17.96 7.31
N ARG A 361 -11.40 -19.25 7.36
CA ARG A 361 -10.44 -20.31 7.64
C ARG A 361 -10.25 -21.18 6.40
N LYS A 362 -9.01 -21.35 5.95
CA LYS A 362 -8.65 -22.24 4.83
C LYS A 362 -7.68 -23.31 5.29
N ALA A 363 -8.04 -24.57 5.05
CA ALA A 363 -7.10 -25.68 5.15
C ALA A 363 -6.17 -25.69 3.93
N ASN A 364 -4.91 -26.05 4.14
CA ASN A 364 -3.91 -26.20 3.08
C ASN A 364 -3.84 -27.61 2.50
#